data_AF-A0A822J131-F1
#
_entry.id   AF-A0A822J131-F1
#
_cell.length_a   1.000
_cell.length_b   1.000
_cell.length_c   1.000
_cell.angle_alpha   90.00
_cell.angle_beta   90.00
_cell.angle_gamma   90.00
#
_symmetry.space_group_name_H-M   'P 1'
#
loop_
_entity.id
_entity.type
_entity.pdbx_description
1 polymer ?
#
loop_
_entity_poly.entity_id
_entity_poly.type
_entity_poly.pdbx_seq_one_letter_code
_entity_poly.pdbx_strand_id
1 'polypeptide(L)'
;MNGLEQELLQEVDWRTNELSIIRTIPILCNCNDKQKEILEKYSVVAIYSIWEGFVTQSFTLYIREINNFKLSYEKINLNILTYDIFIKYGLTEEQIKHFEHKCKFVNNIFEYSKLPVMISSNIPTESNVNFKVINKILKHFHLEELPANDFERRLNKLLKYRNNIAHGEFSLPVTKEIIQDFNSTVIDSMHEVTIRIIEGVINKKYLRF
;
A
#
# COMPACT_ATOMS: atom_id res chain seq x y z
N MET A 1 18.16 -6.70 -12.24
CA MET A 1 16.87 -6.00 -12.20
C MET A 1 15.66 -6.92 -12.40
N ASN A 2 15.82 -8.20 -12.78
CA ASN A 2 14.66 -9.06 -13.10
C ASN A 2 13.94 -9.70 -11.89
N GLY A 3 14.50 -9.65 -10.66
CA GLY A 3 13.92 -10.35 -9.51
C GLY A 3 12.69 -9.65 -8.92
N LEU A 4 12.85 -8.39 -8.48
CA LEU A 4 11.75 -7.62 -7.88
C LEU A 4 10.56 -7.45 -8.83
N GLU A 5 10.81 -7.15 -10.11
CA GLU A 5 9.75 -7.00 -11.10
C GLU A 5 8.96 -8.30 -11.28
N GLN A 6 9.63 -9.44 -11.37
CA GLN A 6 8.96 -10.74 -11.45
C GLN A 6 8.13 -11.04 -10.21
N GLU A 7 8.65 -10.76 -9.01
CA GLU A 7 7.89 -10.96 -7.76
C GLU A 7 6.66 -10.04 -7.69
N LEU A 8 6.79 -8.77 -8.09
CA LEU A 8 5.64 -7.85 -8.14
C LEU A 8 4.59 -8.30 -9.15
N LEU A 9 5.00 -8.74 -10.34
CA LEU A 9 4.08 -9.25 -11.36
C LEU A 9 3.38 -10.54 -10.88
N GLN A 10 4.09 -11.44 -10.19
CA GLN A 10 3.48 -12.62 -9.57
C GLN A 10 2.43 -12.24 -8.52
N GLU A 11 2.69 -11.20 -7.72
CA GLU A 11 1.73 -10.67 -6.74
C GLU A 11 0.48 -10.08 -7.42
N VAL A 12 0.65 -9.42 -8.57
CA VAL A 12 -0.46 -8.91 -9.40
C VAL A 12 -1.27 -10.06 -9.99
N ASP A 13 -0.60 -11.05 -10.60
CA ASP A 13 -1.25 -12.19 -11.24
C ASP A 13 -2.05 -13.02 -10.24
N TRP A 14 -1.46 -13.34 -9.08
CA TRP A 14 -2.13 -14.08 -8.02
C TRP A 14 -3.41 -13.36 -7.56
N ARG A 15 -3.34 -12.05 -7.28
CA ARG A 15 -4.51 -11.28 -6.84
C ARG A 15 -5.54 -11.06 -7.93
N THR A 16 -5.10 -10.90 -9.18
CA THR A 16 -6.01 -10.81 -10.33
C THR A 16 -6.84 -12.08 -10.46
N ASN A 17 -6.25 -13.25 -10.21
CA ASN A 17 -6.98 -14.51 -10.16
C ASN A 17 -8.00 -14.53 -9.01
N GLU A 18 -7.63 -14.10 -7.80
CA GLU A 18 -8.57 -14.01 -6.67
C GLU A 18 -9.75 -13.05 -6.95
N LEU A 19 -9.47 -11.87 -7.50
CA LEU A 19 -10.46 -10.87 -7.92
C LEU A 19 -11.44 -11.45 -8.96
N SER A 20 -10.92 -12.21 -9.93
CA SER A 20 -11.74 -12.90 -10.93
C SER A 20 -12.68 -13.92 -10.30
N ILE A 21 -12.19 -14.71 -9.33
CA ILE A 21 -12.99 -15.69 -8.58
C ILE A 21 -14.07 -14.98 -7.76
N ILE A 22 -13.70 -13.96 -6.97
CA ILE A 22 -14.63 -13.20 -6.12
C ILE A 22 -15.77 -12.62 -6.95
N ARG A 23 -15.46 -12.04 -8.12
CA ARG A 23 -16.47 -11.48 -9.02
C ARG A 23 -17.42 -12.52 -9.61
N THR A 24 -16.95 -13.75 -9.82
CA THR A 24 -17.72 -14.80 -10.50
C THR A 24 -18.55 -15.67 -9.56
N ILE A 25 -18.16 -15.79 -8.28
CA ILE A 25 -18.90 -16.58 -7.27
C ILE A 25 -20.40 -16.24 -7.21
N PRO A 26 -20.85 -14.98 -7.13
CA PRO A 26 -22.28 -14.67 -7.05
C PRO A 26 -23.06 -15.06 -8.31
N ILE A 27 -22.38 -15.22 -9.44
CA ILE A 27 -22.96 -15.57 -10.74
C ILE A 27 -23.09 -17.10 -10.86
N LEU A 28 -22.03 -17.82 -10.46
CA LEU A 28 -21.92 -19.26 -10.66
C LEU A 28 -22.57 -20.09 -9.54
N CYS A 29 -22.75 -19.52 -8.36
CA CYS A 29 -23.33 -20.25 -7.25
C CYS A 29 -24.82 -20.54 -7.48
N ASN A 30 -25.26 -21.74 -7.09
CA ASN A 30 -26.67 -22.10 -7.05
C ASN A 30 -27.34 -21.49 -5.81
N CYS A 31 -27.42 -20.16 -5.81
CA CYS A 31 -27.90 -19.33 -4.71
C CYS A 31 -29.25 -18.71 -5.05
N ASN A 32 -30.10 -18.49 -4.03
CA ASN A 32 -31.27 -17.62 -4.17
C ASN A 32 -30.86 -16.13 -4.25
N ASP A 33 -31.80 -15.26 -4.61
CA ASP A 33 -31.51 -13.84 -4.84
C ASP A 33 -30.93 -13.13 -3.60
N LYS A 34 -31.45 -13.46 -2.41
CA LYS A 34 -30.94 -12.91 -1.15
C LYS A 34 -29.50 -13.34 -0.88
N GLN A 35 -29.15 -14.58 -1.16
CA GLN A 35 -27.79 -15.08 -1.02
C GLN A 35 -26.86 -14.40 -2.03
N LYS A 36 -27.29 -14.22 -3.28
CA LYS A 36 -26.52 -13.49 -4.30
C LYS A 36 -26.25 -12.06 -3.90
N GLU A 37 -27.27 -11.34 -3.43
CA GLU A 37 -27.13 -9.96 -2.94
C GLU A 37 -26.10 -9.86 -1.79
N ILE A 38 -26.14 -10.80 -0.85
CA ILE A 38 -25.16 -10.87 0.24
C ILE A 38 -23.75 -11.10 -0.31
N LEU A 39 -23.57 -12.05 -1.24
CA LEU A 39 -22.27 -12.36 -1.84
C LEU A 39 -21.72 -11.18 -2.64
N GLU A 40 -22.56 -10.52 -3.45
CA GLU A 40 -22.21 -9.31 -4.21
C GLU A 40 -21.75 -8.19 -3.27
N LYS A 41 -22.50 -7.96 -2.19
CA LYS A 41 -22.16 -6.95 -1.17
C LYS A 41 -20.80 -7.21 -0.53
N TYR A 42 -20.55 -8.41 -0.03
CA TYR A 42 -19.29 -8.73 0.66
C TYR A 42 -18.12 -8.93 -0.29
N SER A 43 -18.36 -9.11 -1.59
CA SER A 43 -17.30 -9.08 -2.61
C SER A 43 -16.55 -7.75 -2.61
N VAL A 44 -17.22 -6.62 -2.34
CA VAL A 44 -16.55 -5.31 -2.25
C VAL A 44 -15.55 -5.25 -1.09
N VAL A 45 -15.89 -5.84 0.06
CA VAL A 45 -14.99 -5.93 1.21
C VAL A 45 -13.76 -6.78 0.86
N ALA A 46 -13.98 -7.92 0.21
CA ALA A 46 -12.89 -8.81 -0.23
C ALA A 46 -11.98 -8.15 -1.28
N ILE A 47 -12.54 -7.48 -2.28
CA ILE A 47 -11.80 -6.72 -3.31
C ILE A 47 -10.92 -5.65 -2.65
N TYR A 48 -11.47 -4.93 -1.67
CA TYR A 48 -10.70 -3.93 -0.94
C TYR A 48 -9.59 -4.53 -0.08
N SER A 49 -9.82 -5.67 0.58
CA SER A 49 -8.78 -6.39 1.33
C SER A 49 -7.64 -6.87 0.43
N ILE A 50 -7.94 -7.29 -0.80
CA ILE A 50 -6.93 -7.65 -1.81
C ILE A 50 -6.04 -6.44 -2.14
N TRP A 51 -6.64 -5.27 -2.33
CA TRP A 51 -5.91 -4.03 -2.57
C TRP A 51 -4.96 -3.68 -1.41
N GLU A 52 -5.45 -3.71 -0.16
CA GLU A 52 -4.61 -3.42 1.01
C GLU A 52 -3.46 -4.43 1.16
N GLY A 53 -3.77 -5.71 0.93
CA GLY A 53 -2.77 -6.78 0.93
C GLY A 53 -1.70 -6.60 -0.15
N PHE A 54 -2.08 -6.14 -1.34
CA PHE A 54 -1.13 -5.84 -2.42
C PHE A 54 -0.19 -4.70 -2.04
N VAL A 55 -0.75 -3.58 -1.55
CA VAL A 55 0.06 -2.41 -1.18
C VAL A 55 1.05 -2.76 -0.09
N THR A 56 0.64 -3.54 0.91
CA THR A 56 1.53 -3.98 1.99
C THR A 56 2.67 -4.85 1.45
N GLN A 57 2.34 -5.83 0.62
CA GLN A 57 3.32 -6.80 0.12
C GLN A 57 4.27 -6.18 -0.91
N SER A 58 3.77 -5.38 -1.85
CA SER A 58 4.57 -4.72 -2.89
C SER A 58 5.66 -3.82 -2.31
N PHE A 59 5.32 -2.99 -1.33
CA PHE A 59 6.32 -2.16 -0.67
C PHE A 59 7.21 -2.95 0.30
N THR A 60 6.74 -4.06 0.88
CA THR A 60 7.61 -5.00 1.62
C THR A 60 8.71 -5.54 0.71
N LEU A 61 8.36 -5.94 -0.52
CA LEU A 61 9.33 -6.40 -1.53
C LEU A 61 10.30 -5.27 -1.93
N TYR A 62 9.80 -4.06 -2.15
CA TYR A 62 10.63 -2.90 -2.47
C TYR A 62 11.62 -2.55 -1.34
N ILE A 63 11.16 -2.52 -0.08
CA ILE A 63 11.99 -2.29 1.10
C ILE A 63 13.08 -3.35 1.21
N ARG A 64 12.73 -4.62 0.98
CA ARG A 64 13.70 -5.73 0.96
C ARG A 64 14.78 -5.51 -0.10
N GLU A 65 14.39 -5.09 -1.31
CA GLU A 65 15.35 -4.76 -2.38
C GLU A 65 16.29 -3.61 -1.98
N ILE A 66 15.76 -2.53 -1.42
CA ILE A 66 16.60 -1.41 -0.95
C ILE A 66 17.58 -1.86 0.14
N ASN A 67 17.10 -2.63 1.12
CA ASN A 67 17.93 -3.13 2.22
C ASN A 67 19.06 -4.04 1.73
N ASN A 68 18.84 -4.80 0.65
CA ASN A 68 19.87 -5.64 0.04
C ASN A 68 21.06 -4.83 -0.51
N PHE A 69 20.86 -3.55 -0.85
CA PHE A 69 21.95 -2.67 -1.27
C PHE A 69 22.86 -2.23 -0.12
N LYS A 70 22.48 -2.46 1.15
CA LYS A 70 23.26 -2.13 2.36
C LYS A 70 23.82 -0.70 2.34
N LEU A 71 22.96 0.26 2.05
CA LEU A 71 23.33 1.67 1.88
C LEU A 71 23.67 2.32 3.22
N SER A 72 24.63 3.26 3.22
CA SER A 72 24.85 4.15 4.37
C SER A 72 23.78 5.27 4.41
N TYR A 73 23.57 5.86 5.57
CA TYR A 73 22.60 6.95 5.76
C TYR A 73 22.87 8.17 4.86
N GLU A 74 24.13 8.37 4.45
CA GLU A 74 24.53 9.47 3.56
C GLU A 74 24.06 9.26 2.13
N LYS A 75 23.91 8.00 1.70
CA LYS A 75 23.57 7.62 0.33
C LYS A 75 22.07 7.46 0.11
N ILE A 76 21.29 7.22 1.15
CA ILE A 76 19.85 6.97 1.02
C ILE A 76 19.06 8.28 0.92
N ASN A 77 18.00 8.27 0.12
CA ASN A 77 17.10 9.40 -0.04
C ASN A 77 16.53 9.87 1.31
N LEU A 78 16.45 11.19 1.49
CA LEU A 78 16.02 11.80 2.75
C LEU A 78 14.59 11.40 3.14
N ASN A 79 13.66 11.29 2.18
CA ASN A 79 12.28 10.91 2.48
C ASN A 79 12.22 9.52 3.14
N ILE A 80 12.96 8.56 2.57
CA ILE A 80 13.02 7.17 3.06
C ILE A 80 13.66 7.14 4.44
N LEU A 81 14.78 7.87 4.62
CA LEU A 81 15.48 7.96 5.89
C LEU A 81 14.60 8.56 6.99
N THR A 82 13.92 9.66 6.69
CA THR A 82 12.98 10.32 7.60
C THR A 82 11.84 9.39 7.97
N TYR A 83 11.26 8.68 6.99
CA TYR A 83 10.22 7.69 7.23
C TYR A 83 10.70 6.56 8.18
N ASP A 84 11.84 5.93 7.90
CA ASP A 84 12.35 4.83 8.73
C ASP A 84 12.66 5.27 10.16
N ILE A 85 13.29 6.44 10.33
CA ILE A 85 13.58 7.03 11.64
C ILE A 85 12.29 7.29 12.42
N PHE A 86 11.27 7.87 11.78
CA PHE A 86 9.99 8.13 12.43
C PHE A 86 9.31 6.85 12.90
N ILE A 87 9.34 5.79 12.10
CA ILE A 87 8.73 4.50 12.43
C ILE A 87 9.50 3.80 13.56
N LYS A 88 10.83 3.74 13.50
CA LYS A 88 11.64 3.03 14.50
C LYS A 88 11.70 3.72 15.85
N TYR A 89 11.83 5.05 15.82
CA TYR A 89 12.04 5.82 17.03
C TYR A 89 10.79 6.54 17.49
N GLY A 90 9.66 6.38 16.79
CA GLY A 90 8.34 6.75 17.25
C GLY A 90 8.25 8.19 17.73
N LEU A 91 8.77 9.15 16.96
CA LEU A 91 8.81 10.59 17.29
C LEU A 91 7.40 11.17 17.47
N THR A 92 6.74 10.84 18.57
CA THR A 92 5.49 11.43 19.00
C THR A 92 5.79 12.67 19.82
N GLU A 93 4.88 13.65 19.82
CA GLU A 93 5.01 14.86 20.64
C GLU A 93 5.33 14.53 22.11
N GLU A 94 4.78 13.43 22.62
CA GLU A 94 4.99 12.96 23.98
C GLU A 94 6.41 12.45 24.24
N GLN A 95 7.02 11.76 23.27
CA GLN A 95 8.41 11.33 23.37
C GLN A 95 9.40 12.50 23.31
N ILE A 96 9.03 13.64 22.72
CA ILE A 96 9.90 14.83 22.64
C ILE A 96 9.70 15.81 23.80
N LYS A 97 8.79 15.54 24.75
CA LYS A 97 8.52 16.44 25.89
C LYS A 97 9.68 16.50 26.89
N HIS A 98 10.28 15.36 27.23
CA HIS A 98 11.31 15.27 28.27
C HIS A 98 12.72 15.35 27.67
N PHE A 99 13.62 16.12 28.29
CA PHE A 99 15.00 16.30 27.82
C PHE A 99 15.76 14.97 27.75
N GLU A 100 15.53 14.06 28.68
CA GLU A 100 16.13 12.72 28.66
C GLU A 100 15.77 11.91 27.40
N HIS A 101 14.50 11.96 26.98
CA HIS A 101 14.08 11.31 25.74
C HIS A 101 14.71 11.97 24.51
N LYS A 102 14.93 13.29 24.54
CA LYS A 102 15.68 13.99 23.48
C LYS A 102 17.13 13.50 23.42
N CYS A 103 17.81 13.37 24.56
CA CYS A 103 19.16 12.81 24.62
C CYS A 103 19.20 11.36 24.10
N LYS A 104 18.24 10.53 24.49
CA LYS A 104 18.12 9.15 24.00
C LYS A 104 17.90 9.10 22.49
N PHE A 105 17.03 9.97 21.95
CA PHE A 105 16.80 10.09 20.51
C PHE A 105 18.08 10.48 19.77
N VAL A 106 18.79 11.52 20.23
CA VAL A 106 20.06 11.94 19.62
C VAL A 106 21.09 10.81 19.64
N ASN A 107 21.22 10.09 20.76
CA ASN A 107 22.13 8.94 20.84
C ASN A 107 21.73 7.82 19.86
N ASN A 108 20.42 7.53 19.73
CA ASN A 108 19.92 6.56 18.77
C ASN A 108 20.27 6.93 17.32
N ILE A 109 20.20 8.21 16.95
CA ILE A 109 20.59 8.70 15.62
C ILE A 109 22.09 8.51 15.38
N PHE A 110 22.93 8.78 16.39
CA PHE A 110 24.38 8.54 16.29
C PHE A 110 24.72 7.05 16.14
N GLU A 111 24.01 6.15 16.79
CA GLU A 111 24.21 4.71 16.58
C GLU A 111 23.68 4.26 15.22
N TYR A 112 22.54 4.80 14.79
CA TYR A 112 21.95 4.52 13.48
C TYR A 112 22.90 4.88 12.33
N SER A 113 23.66 5.97 12.45
CA SER A 113 24.58 6.43 11.40
C SER A 113 25.81 5.53 11.22
N LYS A 114 26.13 4.66 12.18
CA LYS A 114 27.30 3.76 12.13
C LYS A 114 27.06 2.48 11.33
N LEU A 115 25.81 2.12 11.09
CA LEU A 115 25.43 0.87 10.42
C LEU A 115 24.79 1.16 9.06
N PRO A 116 24.78 0.18 8.14
CA PRO A 116 23.91 0.26 6.97
C PRO A 116 22.46 0.48 7.37
N VAL A 117 21.76 1.30 6.59
CA VAL A 117 20.34 1.56 6.78
C VAL A 117 19.55 0.29 6.49
N MET A 118 18.76 -0.13 7.48
CA MET A 118 17.88 -1.30 7.40
C MET A 118 16.43 -0.85 7.58
N ILE A 119 15.77 -0.43 6.51
CA ILE A 119 14.40 0.11 6.54
C ILE A 119 13.44 -0.93 7.12
N SER A 120 12.59 -0.52 8.06
CA SER A 120 11.51 -1.36 8.60
C SER A 120 10.49 -1.70 7.51
N SER A 121 10.12 -2.98 7.39
CA SER A 121 9.05 -3.43 6.50
C SER A 121 7.64 -3.15 7.04
N ASN A 122 7.51 -2.54 8.23
CA ASN A 122 6.20 -2.16 8.75
C ASN A 122 5.69 -0.92 8.03
N ILE A 123 4.65 -1.09 7.21
CA ILE A 123 4.04 -0.02 6.43
C ILE A 123 2.77 0.42 7.13
N PRO A 124 2.70 1.65 7.65
CA PRO A 124 1.50 2.15 8.27
C PRO A 124 0.49 2.43 7.17
N THR A 125 -0.39 1.48 6.88
CA THR A 125 -1.49 1.63 5.92
C THR A 125 -2.65 2.50 6.45
N GLU A 126 -2.48 3.19 7.59
CA GLU A 126 -3.49 4.04 8.24
C GLU A 126 -4.89 3.40 8.33
N SER A 127 -4.93 2.06 8.44
CA SER A 127 -6.13 1.20 8.43
C SER A 127 -7.00 1.26 7.17
N ASN A 128 -6.73 2.17 6.22
CA ASN A 128 -7.45 2.30 4.96
C ASN A 128 -6.56 2.88 3.84
N VAL A 129 -6.19 2.09 2.83
CA VAL A 129 -5.45 2.58 1.67
C VAL A 129 -6.36 3.22 0.61
N ASN A 130 -6.66 4.51 0.76
CA ASN A 130 -7.26 5.33 -0.32
C ASN A 130 -6.20 6.02 -1.19
N PHE A 131 -6.63 6.81 -2.18
CA PHE A 131 -5.73 7.55 -3.07
C PHE A 131 -4.73 8.44 -2.32
N LYS A 132 -5.19 9.18 -1.31
CA LYS A 132 -4.32 10.03 -0.49
C LYS A 132 -3.28 9.20 0.27
N VAL A 133 -3.67 8.06 0.83
CA VAL A 133 -2.79 7.19 1.60
C VAL A 133 -1.75 6.53 0.70
N ILE A 134 -2.13 5.98 -0.46
CA ILE A 134 -1.16 5.37 -1.39
C ILE A 134 -0.15 6.40 -1.90
N ASN A 135 -0.57 7.61 -2.27
CA ASN A 135 0.36 8.68 -2.68
C ASN A 135 1.23 9.17 -1.53
N LYS A 136 0.73 9.17 -0.29
CA LYS A 136 1.55 9.44 0.90
C LYS A 136 2.64 8.38 1.06
N ILE A 137 2.32 7.09 0.89
CA ILE A 137 3.30 6.00 0.94
C ILE A 137 4.33 6.16 -0.19
N LEU A 138 3.90 6.37 -1.44
CA LEU A 138 4.80 6.62 -2.58
C LEU A 138 5.77 7.77 -2.30
N LYS A 139 5.25 8.88 -1.76
CA LYS A 139 6.05 10.05 -1.38
C LYS A 139 7.08 9.76 -0.28
N HIS A 140 6.73 8.99 0.74
CA HIS A 140 7.70 8.54 1.76
C HIS A 140 8.87 7.77 1.13
N PHE A 141 8.61 7.05 0.05
CA PHE A 141 9.61 6.31 -0.71
C PHE A 141 10.26 7.08 -1.87
N HIS A 142 9.97 8.38 -1.98
CA HIS A 142 10.42 9.24 -3.08
C HIS A 142 10.07 8.70 -4.48
N LEU A 143 8.92 8.02 -4.56
CA LEU A 143 8.34 7.54 -5.80
C LEU A 143 7.33 8.56 -6.33
N GLU A 144 7.09 8.50 -7.64
CA GLU A 144 6.09 9.36 -8.26
C GLU A 144 4.67 8.97 -7.82
N GLU A 145 3.81 9.98 -7.72
CA GLU A 145 2.41 9.82 -7.32
C GLU A 145 1.56 9.20 -8.43
N LEU A 146 0.54 8.43 -8.04
CA LEU A 146 -0.47 7.96 -8.99
C LEU A 146 -1.23 9.15 -9.60
N PRO A 147 -1.58 9.11 -10.89
CA PRO A 147 -2.25 10.21 -11.57
C PRO A 147 -3.68 10.39 -11.03
N ALA A 148 -3.95 11.58 -10.49
CA ALA A 148 -5.23 11.88 -9.83
C ALA A 148 -6.44 11.70 -10.74
N ASN A 149 -6.32 12.12 -12.01
CA ASN A 149 -7.38 12.02 -13.01
C ASN A 149 -7.88 10.58 -13.23
N ASP A 150 -6.99 9.60 -13.04
CA ASP A 150 -7.32 8.20 -13.29
C ASP A 150 -7.74 7.48 -12.02
N PHE A 151 -7.10 7.74 -10.88
CA PHE A 151 -7.24 6.90 -9.68
C PHE A 151 -8.00 7.53 -8.52
N GLU A 152 -7.99 8.85 -8.35
CA GLU A 152 -8.49 9.49 -7.13
C GLU A 152 -9.96 9.16 -6.88
N ARG A 153 -10.81 9.44 -7.88
CA ARG A 153 -12.24 9.18 -7.79
C ARG A 153 -12.53 7.68 -7.60
N ARG A 154 -11.81 6.81 -8.28
CA ARG A 154 -12.05 5.35 -8.29
C ARG A 154 -11.72 4.72 -6.93
N LEU A 155 -10.52 4.98 -6.40
CA LEU A 155 -10.08 4.45 -5.11
C LEU A 155 -10.91 5.01 -3.94
N ASN A 156 -11.24 6.30 -3.98
CA ASN A 156 -12.10 6.90 -2.95
C ASN A 156 -13.53 6.35 -3.01
N LYS A 157 -14.07 6.05 -4.20
CA LYS A 157 -15.36 5.37 -4.36
C LYS A 157 -15.31 3.96 -3.78
N LEU A 158 -14.28 3.17 -4.06
CA LEU A 158 -14.10 1.84 -3.50
C LEU A 158 -14.07 1.88 -1.95
N LEU A 159 -13.24 2.75 -1.37
CA LEU A 159 -13.18 2.89 0.10
C LEU A 159 -14.55 3.27 0.68
N LYS A 160 -15.26 4.21 0.04
CA LYS A 160 -16.60 4.62 0.49
C LYS A 160 -17.55 3.43 0.56
N TYR A 161 -17.62 2.61 -0.49
CA TYR A 161 -18.49 1.43 -0.49
C TYR A 161 -18.07 0.41 0.56
N ARG A 162 -16.77 0.10 0.66
CA ARG A 162 -16.26 -0.81 1.68
C ARG A 162 -16.65 -0.34 3.09
N ASN A 163 -16.46 0.94 3.41
CA ASN A 163 -16.78 1.48 4.73
C ASN A 163 -18.28 1.41 5.03
N ASN A 164 -19.15 1.78 4.07
CA ASN A 164 -20.60 1.63 4.24
C ASN A 164 -20.97 0.18 4.59
N ILE A 165 -20.46 -0.79 3.83
CA ILE A 165 -20.76 -2.21 4.03
C ILE A 165 -20.22 -2.70 5.39
N ALA A 166 -18.97 -2.37 5.73
CA ALA A 166 -18.33 -2.81 6.97
C ALA A 166 -19.01 -2.23 8.22
N HIS A 167 -19.55 -1.02 8.14
CA HIS A 167 -20.30 -0.38 9.23
C HIS A 167 -21.80 -0.76 9.25
N GLY A 168 -22.27 -1.61 8.32
CA GLY A 168 -23.67 -2.04 8.25
C GLY A 168 -24.62 -1.00 7.67
N GLU A 169 -24.10 0.03 6.98
CA GLU A 169 -24.89 1.03 6.27
C GLU A 169 -25.22 0.51 4.86
N PHE A 170 -26.50 0.21 4.62
CA PHE A 170 -26.99 -0.37 3.36
C PHE A 170 -27.55 0.68 2.40
N SER A 171 -27.00 1.89 2.42
CA SER A 171 -27.50 3.02 1.62
C SER A 171 -27.10 2.95 0.15
N LEU A 172 -26.08 2.16 -0.20
CA LEU A 172 -25.52 2.04 -1.54
C LEU A 172 -25.80 0.65 -2.14
N PRO A 173 -26.52 0.56 -3.27
CA PRO A 173 -26.73 -0.72 -3.95
C PRO A 173 -25.42 -1.21 -4.57
N VAL A 174 -25.11 -2.49 -4.38
CA VAL A 174 -23.94 -3.14 -4.99
C VAL A 174 -24.43 -3.96 -6.18
N THR A 175 -24.17 -3.47 -7.39
CA THR A 175 -24.49 -4.18 -8.62
C THR A 175 -23.25 -4.87 -9.21
N LYS A 176 -23.45 -5.77 -10.18
CA LYS A 176 -22.35 -6.43 -10.89
C LYS A 176 -21.43 -5.43 -11.59
N GLU A 177 -21.97 -4.34 -12.12
CA GLU A 177 -21.19 -3.27 -12.75
C GLU A 177 -20.31 -2.54 -11.73
N ILE A 178 -20.81 -2.31 -10.52
CA ILE A 178 -20.02 -1.73 -9.41
C ILE A 178 -18.89 -2.68 -9.01
N ILE A 179 -19.16 -3.99 -8.89
CA ILE A 179 -18.12 -4.99 -8.60
C ILE A 179 -17.07 -5.02 -9.71
N GLN A 180 -17.49 -4.96 -10.98
CA GLN A 180 -16.58 -4.91 -12.12
C GLN A 180 -15.70 -3.65 -12.10
N ASP A 181 -16.31 -2.48 -11.84
CA ASP A 181 -15.61 -1.19 -11.70
C ASP A 181 -14.54 -1.27 -10.60
N PHE A 182 -14.89 -1.83 -9.44
CA PHE A 182 -13.94 -2.02 -8.36
C PHE A 182 -12.83 -3.02 -8.66
N ASN A 183 -13.13 -4.15 -9.30
CA ASN A 183 -12.10 -5.08 -9.74
C ASN A 183 -11.10 -4.41 -10.69
N SER A 184 -11.59 -3.72 -11.73
CA SER A 184 -10.71 -2.99 -12.65
C SER A 184 -9.90 -1.92 -11.94
N THR A 185 -10.51 -1.20 -10.99
CA THR A 185 -9.83 -0.18 -10.18
C THR A 185 -8.66 -0.77 -9.41
N VAL A 186 -8.86 -1.92 -8.75
CA VAL A 186 -7.78 -2.56 -8.00
C VAL A 186 -6.69 -3.06 -8.95
N ILE A 187 -7.03 -3.78 -10.03
CA ILE A 187 -6.06 -4.30 -11.00
C ILE A 187 -5.20 -3.17 -11.59
N ASP A 188 -5.83 -2.11 -12.10
CA ASP A 188 -5.13 -0.97 -12.68
C ASP A 188 -4.21 -0.30 -11.63
N SER A 189 -4.69 -0.15 -10.40
CA SER A 189 -3.89 0.45 -9.31
C SER A 189 -2.70 -0.42 -8.92
N MET A 190 -2.86 -1.76 -8.92
CA MET A 190 -1.75 -2.68 -8.64
C MET A 190 -0.66 -2.59 -9.72
N HIS A 191 -1.04 -2.54 -10.99
CA HIS A 191 -0.10 -2.34 -12.09
C HIS A 191 0.59 -0.98 -12.01
N GLU A 192 -0.15 0.09 -11.75
CA GLU A 192 0.42 1.43 -11.66
C GLU A 192 1.42 1.54 -10.51
N VAL A 193 1.09 1.02 -9.32
CA VAL A 193 2.02 0.95 -8.18
C VAL A 193 3.27 0.15 -8.53
N THR A 194 3.12 -0.97 -9.25
CA THR A 194 4.26 -1.77 -9.73
C THR A 194 5.17 -0.94 -10.62
N ILE A 195 4.60 -0.21 -11.58
CA ILE A 195 5.35 0.69 -12.47
C ILE A 195 6.13 1.72 -11.64
N ARG A 196 5.47 2.41 -10.68
CA ARG A 196 6.14 3.42 -9.84
C ARG A 196 7.29 2.85 -9.03
N ILE A 197 7.14 1.64 -8.49
CA ILE A 197 8.20 0.96 -7.75
C ILE A 197 9.38 0.62 -8.68
N ILE A 198 9.12 0.02 -9.84
CA ILE A 198 10.16 -0.40 -10.78
C ILE A 198 10.90 0.79 -11.37
N GLU A 199 10.20 1.82 -11.81
CA GLU A 199 10.80 3.08 -12.24
C GLU A 199 11.64 3.72 -11.13
N GLY A 200 11.16 3.64 -9.88
CA GLY A 200 11.90 4.08 -8.71
C GLY A 200 13.26 3.38 -8.56
N VAL A 201 13.30 2.06 -8.74
CA VAL A 201 14.55 1.28 -8.69
C VAL A 201 15.44 1.59 -9.89
N ILE A 202 14.89 1.60 -11.11
CA ILE A 202 15.64 1.89 -12.35
C ILE A 202 16.32 3.26 -12.28
N ASN A 203 15.56 4.26 -11.86
CA ASN A 203 16.04 5.64 -11.73
C ASN A 203 16.80 5.89 -10.42
N LYS A 204 17.01 4.85 -9.61
CA LYS A 204 17.70 4.91 -8.30
C LYS A 204 17.16 6.01 -7.39
N LYS A 205 15.85 6.23 -7.38
CA LYS A 205 15.15 7.24 -6.55
C LYS A 205 15.41 7.07 -5.05
N TYR A 206 15.79 5.86 -4.64
CA TYR A 206 16.19 5.54 -3.27
C TYR A 206 17.55 6.12 -2.86
N LEU A 207 18.34 6.68 -3.79
CA LEU A 207 19.60 7.36 -3.50
C LEU A 207 19.39 8.86 -3.28
N ARG A 208 20.33 9.47 -2.56
CA ARG A 208 20.43 10.91 -2.31
C ARG A 208 21.18 11.59 -3.46
N PHE A 209 20.51 11.84 -4.58
CA PHE A 209 21.03 12.65 -5.69
C PHE A 209 19.93 13.53 -6.29
#